data_AF-A0AAD9XGM3-F1
#
_entry.id   AF-A0AAD9XGM3-F1
#
_cell.length_a   1.000
_cell.length_b   1.000
_cell.length_c   1.000
_cell.angle_alpha   90.00
_cell.angle_beta   90.00
_cell.angle_gamma   90.00
#
_symmetry.space_group_name_H-M   'P 1'
#
loop_
_entity.id
_entity.type
_entity.pdbx_description
1 polymer ?
#
loop_
_entity_poly.entity_id
_entity_poly.type
_entity_poly.pdbx_seq_one_letter_code
_entity_poly.pdbx_strand_id
1 'polypeptide(L)'
;MRLESQTTSVHENSEVQSPNCFSIKSIRSCKSCTPSKAREQITVLSRSKITQPGLRKPIERCIPWYDSAVRDFNVSTRELVEDPMSANYDAGVAGIQAYYCENGFVFAQLLVPAEIASLNEKLWSFSRIAEAVTDTLQQDYS
;
A
#
# COMPACT_ATOMS: atom_id res chain seq x y z
N MET A 1 -59.62 1.05 9.02
CA MET A 1 -58.38 1.81 8.79
C MET A 1 -57.55 1.73 10.06
N ARG A 2 -56.62 0.77 10.12
CA ARG A 2 -55.71 0.52 11.24
C ARG A 2 -54.43 0.04 10.55
N LEU A 3 -53.41 0.91 10.51
CA LEU A 3 -52.12 0.62 9.89
C LEU A 3 -51.27 -0.17 10.89
N GLU A 4 -50.91 -1.38 10.51
CA GLU A 4 -49.90 -2.19 11.20
C GLU A 4 -48.52 -1.59 10.92
N SER A 5 -47.79 -1.26 11.99
CA SER A 5 -46.41 -0.79 11.92
C SER A 5 -45.49 -2.01 11.78
N GLN A 6 -45.06 -2.30 10.55
CA GLN A 6 -43.98 -3.26 10.31
C GLN A 6 -42.63 -2.58 10.49
N THR A 7 -41.92 -2.99 11.53
CA THR A 7 -40.49 -2.72 11.77
C THR A 7 -39.66 -3.28 10.62
N THR A 8 -39.06 -2.40 9.82
CA THR A 8 -38.02 -2.75 8.85
C THR A 8 -36.65 -2.79 9.54
N SER A 9 -36.06 -3.98 9.53
CA SER A 9 -34.66 -4.26 9.88
C SER A 9 -33.73 -3.45 8.98
N VAL A 10 -33.02 -2.47 9.53
CA VAL A 10 -31.92 -1.79 8.85
C VAL A 10 -30.69 -2.69 9.00
N HIS A 11 -30.22 -3.24 7.87
CA HIS A 11 -28.93 -3.92 7.82
C HIS A 11 -27.82 -2.95 8.24
N GLU A 12 -27.18 -3.27 9.36
CA GLU A 12 -25.99 -2.61 9.87
C GLU A 12 -24.85 -2.78 8.84
N ASN A 13 -24.45 -1.68 8.21
CA ASN A 13 -23.23 -1.63 7.43
C ASN A 13 -22.06 -1.92 8.37
N SER A 14 -21.42 -3.08 8.21
CA SER A 14 -20.18 -3.39 8.90
C SER A 14 -19.10 -2.42 8.44
N GLU A 15 -18.81 -1.40 9.26
CA GLU A 15 -17.56 -0.65 9.19
C GLU A 15 -16.40 -1.64 9.19
N VAL A 16 -15.68 -1.71 8.07
CA VAL A 16 -14.44 -2.48 7.97
C VAL A 16 -13.43 -1.76 8.86
N GLN A 17 -13.29 -2.23 10.09
CA GLN A 17 -12.37 -1.67 11.05
C GLN A 17 -10.94 -1.76 10.50
N SER A 18 -10.39 -0.60 10.14
CA SER A 18 -9.03 -0.50 9.61
C SER A 18 -8.04 -0.99 10.66
N PRO A 19 -7.18 -1.98 10.38
CA PRO A 19 -6.27 -2.51 11.38
C PRO A 19 -5.29 -1.43 11.85
N ASN A 20 -5.16 -1.30 13.17
CA ASN A 20 -4.12 -0.52 13.83
C ASN A 20 -2.73 -0.98 13.33
N CYS A 21 -2.04 -0.13 12.57
CA CYS A 21 -0.71 -0.40 11.99
C CYS A 21 0.47 0.08 12.87
N PHE A 22 0.23 0.45 14.12
CA PHE A 22 1.24 1.09 14.97
C PHE A 22 2.21 0.12 15.67
N SER A 23 2.18 -1.18 15.34
CA SER A 23 3.17 -2.14 15.86
C SER A 23 3.75 -3.01 14.75
N ILE A 24 5.04 -3.37 14.84
CA ILE A 24 5.73 -4.28 13.91
C ILE A 24 4.98 -5.60 13.75
N LYS A 25 4.47 -6.15 14.86
CA LYS A 25 3.64 -7.38 14.85
C LYS A 25 2.31 -7.17 14.11
N SER A 26 1.73 -5.97 14.20
CA SER A 26 0.52 -5.58 13.47
C SER A 26 0.75 -5.34 11.98
N ILE A 27 1.93 -4.85 11.56
CA ILE A 27 2.30 -4.77 10.13
C ILE A 27 2.31 -6.18 9.53
N ARG A 28 2.89 -7.14 10.25
CA ARG A 28 2.90 -8.56 9.84
C ARG A 28 1.49 -9.17 9.76
N SER A 29 0.53 -8.67 10.54
CA SER A 29 -0.85 -9.16 10.56
C SER A 29 -1.84 -8.34 9.71
N CYS A 30 -1.48 -7.14 9.24
CA CYS A 30 -2.40 -6.32 8.44
C CYS A 30 -2.47 -6.84 7.00
N LYS A 31 -3.28 -7.87 6.78
CA LYS A 31 -3.56 -8.44 5.45
C LYS A 31 -4.06 -7.39 4.43
N SER A 32 -4.71 -6.33 4.91
CA SER A 32 -5.26 -5.23 4.10
C SER A 32 -4.32 -4.03 3.90
N CYS A 33 -3.20 -3.95 4.61
CA CYS A 33 -2.24 -2.83 4.57
C CYS A 33 -0.94 -3.20 3.86
N THR A 34 -0.98 -4.26 3.05
CA THR A 34 0.24 -4.77 2.42
C THR A 34 0.45 -4.12 1.06
N PRO A 35 1.71 -3.82 0.70
CA PRO A 35 2.10 -3.54 -0.68
C PRO A 35 1.59 -4.61 -1.66
N SER A 36 1.45 -5.85 -1.19
CA SER A 36 0.87 -6.97 -1.94
C SER A 36 -0.59 -6.70 -2.35
N LYS A 37 -1.39 -6.09 -1.49
CA LYS A 37 -2.78 -5.75 -1.83
C LYS A 37 -2.84 -4.63 -2.86
N ALA A 38 -1.98 -3.63 -2.74
CA ALA A 38 -1.89 -2.56 -3.72
C ALA A 38 -1.39 -3.07 -5.08
N ARG A 39 -0.44 -4.02 -5.07
CA ARG A 39 0.01 -4.75 -6.25
C ARG A 39 -1.12 -5.51 -6.93
N GLU A 40 -1.96 -6.22 -6.18
CA GLU A 40 -3.15 -6.88 -6.71
C GLU A 40 -4.09 -5.88 -7.37
N GLN A 41 -4.36 -4.75 -6.72
CA GLN A 41 -5.22 -3.70 -7.26
C GLN A 41 -4.69 -3.12 -8.57
N ILE A 42 -3.38 -2.85 -8.67
CA ILE A 42 -2.77 -2.38 -9.92
C ILE A 42 -2.89 -3.42 -11.04
N THR A 43 -2.74 -4.71 -10.71
CA THR A 43 -2.91 -5.79 -11.68
C THR A 43 -4.36 -5.86 -12.19
N VAL A 44 -5.34 -5.60 -11.33
CA VAL A 44 -6.75 -5.52 -11.73
C VAL A 44 -7.00 -4.29 -12.60
N LEU A 45 -6.49 -3.11 -12.18
CA LEU A 45 -6.64 -1.86 -12.92
C LEU A 45 -6.06 -1.97 -14.34
N SER A 46 -4.87 -2.54 -14.51
CA SER A 46 -4.21 -2.69 -15.82
C SER A 46 -5.00 -3.55 -16.82
N ARG A 47 -5.83 -4.47 -16.31
CA ARG A 47 -6.67 -5.38 -17.10
C ARG A 47 -8.09 -4.89 -17.30
N SER A 48 -8.50 -3.85 -16.59
CA SER A 48 -9.87 -3.35 -16.64
C SER A 48 -10.17 -2.71 -18.00
N LYS A 49 -11.38 -2.92 -18.52
CA LYS A 49 -11.87 -2.20 -19.72
C LYS A 49 -12.18 -0.72 -19.44
N ILE A 50 -12.13 -0.32 -18.17
CA ILE A 50 -12.40 1.05 -17.67
C ILE A 50 -11.18 1.95 -17.91
N THR A 51 -9.99 1.37 -18.05
CA THR A 51 -8.78 2.12 -18.33
C THR A 51 -8.88 2.86 -19.67
N GLN A 52 -8.84 4.20 -19.63
CA GLN A 52 -8.87 5.02 -20.85
C GLN A 52 -7.79 4.58 -21.86
N PRO A 53 -8.05 4.68 -23.17
CA PRO A 53 -7.03 4.41 -24.19
C PRO A 53 -5.77 5.25 -23.92
N GLY A 54 -4.67 4.59 -23.56
CA GLY A 54 -3.39 5.24 -23.21
C GLY A 54 -2.91 5.01 -21.78
N LEU A 55 -3.80 4.73 -20.83
CA LEU A 55 -3.44 4.53 -19.41
C LEU A 55 -2.89 3.13 -19.11
N ARG A 56 -3.23 2.13 -19.94
CA ARG A 56 -2.84 0.74 -19.70
C ARG A 56 -1.33 0.54 -19.56
N LYS A 57 -0.53 1.06 -20.49
CA LYS A 57 0.93 0.88 -20.48
C LYS A 57 1.59 1.53 -19.25
N PRO A 58 1.27 2.79 -18.88
CA PRO A 58 1.72 3.37 -17.62
C PRO A 58 1.34 2.54 -16.39
N ILE A 59 0.10 2.03 -16.29
CA ILE A 59 -0.32 1.21 -15.15
C ILE A 59 0.42 -0.13 -15.12
N GLU A 60 0.61 -0.79 -16.27
CA GLU A 60 1.41 -2.03 -16.35
C GLU A 60 2.86 -1.80 -15.88
N ARG A 61 3.43 -0.62 -16.12
CA ARG A 61 4.77 -0.25 -15.62
C ARG A 61 4.82 -0.10 -14.10
N CYS A 62 3.70 0.14 -13.42
CA CYS A 62 3.68 0.17 -11.96
C CYS A 62 3.83 -1.21 -11.33
N ILE A 63 3.43 -2.29 -12.01
CA ILE A 63 3.47 -3.65 -11.46
C ILE A 63 4.86 -4.05 -10.93
N PRO A 64 5.96 -3.95 -11.70
CA PRO A 64 7.29 -4.33 -11.22
C PRO A 64 7.81 -3.45 -10.06
N TRP A 65 7.37 -2.20 -9.98
CA TRP A 65 7.70 -1.32 -8.86
C TRP A 65 6.98 -1.76 -7.58
N TYR A 66 5.71 -2.14 -7.68
CA TYR A 66 4.98 -2.70 -6.55
C TYR A 66 5.49 -4.09 -6.14
N ASP A 67 5.89 -4.93 -7.08
CA ASP A 67 6.56 -6.20 -6.77
C ASP A 67 7.90 -5.93 -6.03
N SER A 68 8.61 -4.87 -6.39
CA SER A 68 9.83 -4.45 -5.69
C SER A 68 9.55 -3.95 -4.28
N ALA A 69 8.54 -3.11 -4.09
CA ALA A 69 8.15 -2.66 -2.75
C ALA A 69 7.80 -3.84 -1.83
N VAL A 70 7.03 -4.82 -2.34
CA VAL A 70 6.72 -6.05 -1.59
C VAL A 70 7.99 -6.77 -1.15
N ARG A 71 8.96 -6.92 -2.06
CA ARG A 71 10.23 -7.57 -1.75
C ARG A 71 11.00 -6.77 -0.70
N ASP A 72 11.12 -5.47 -0.87
CA ASP A 72 11.92 -4.60 0.02
C ASP A 72 11.33 -4.61 1.45
N PHE A 73 10.00 -4.54 1.62
CA PHE A 73 9.37 -4.74 2.94
C PHE A 73 9.60 -6.13 3.53
N ASN A 74 9.64 -7.18 2.70
CA ASN A 74 9.92 -8.54 3.18
C ASN A 74 11.36 -8.69 3.65
N VAL A 75 12.33 -8.05 2.98
CA VAL A 75 13.73 -8.05 3.40
C VAL A 75 13.88 -7.25 4.68
N SER A 76 13.37 -6.01 4.72
CA SER A 76 13.31 -5.18 5.93
C SER A 76 12.79 -5.93 7.15
N THR A 77 11.69 -6.69 6.98
CA THR A 77 11.10 -7.49 8.08
C THR A 77 12.04 -8.61 8.59
N ARG A 78 12.85 -9.22 7.72
CA ARG A 78 13.79 -10.27 8.11
C ARG A 78 14.99 -9.71 8.86
N GLU A 79 15.40 -8.49 8.53
CA GLU A 79 16.59 -7.85 9.07
C GLU A 79 16.36 -7.14 10.41
N LEU A 80 15.10 -6.96 10.84
CA LEU A 80 14.72 -6.23 12.07
C LEU A 80 15.53 -6.55 13.33
N VAL A 81 16.03 -7.78 13.46
CA VAL A 81 16.79 -8.24 14.65
C VAL A 81 18.29 -8.32 14.36
N GLU A 82 18.66 -8.73 13.15
CA GLU A 82 20.05 -9.03 12.78
C GLU A 82 20.79 -7.77 12.33
N ASP A 83 20.11 -6.88 11.61
CA ASP A 83 20.62 -5.63 11.08
C ASP A 83 19.51 -4.56 10.99
N PRO A 84 19.18 -3.89 12.11
CA PRO A 84 18.18 -2.82 12.11
C PRO A 84 18.50 -1.64 11.19
N MET A 85 19.77 -1.46 10.81
CA MET A 85 20.19 -0.40 9.89
C MET A 85 19.78 -0.73 8.46
N SER A 86 20.10 -1.94 8.00
CA SER A 86 19.65 -2.42 6.69
C SER A 86 18.12 -2.54 6.63
N ALA A 87 17.49 -2.98 7.73
CA ALA A 87 16.04 -3.05 7.83
C ALA A 87 15.37 -1.67 7.60
N ASN A 88 15.94 -0.61 8.14
CA ASN A 88 15.47 0.76 7.94
C ASN A 88 15.69 1.25 6.52
N TYR A 89 16.88 0.99 5.97
CA TYR A 89 17.20 1.33 4.59
C TYR A 89 16.19 0.70 3.62
N ASP A 90 15.93 -0.61 3.74
CA ASP A 90 14.98 -1.32 2.89
C ASP A 90 13.54 -0.85 3.07
N ALA A 91 13.15 -0.47 4.28
CA ALA A 91 11.84 0.13 4.53
C ALA A 91 11.67 1.43 3.73
N GLY A 92 12.69 2.29 3.69
CA GLY A 92 12.68 3.54 2.93
C GLY A 92 12.69 3.33 1.41
N VAL A 93 13.50 2.38 0.93
CA VAL A 93 13.56 2.03 -0.50
C VAL A 93 12.19 1.57 -1.02
N ALA A 94 11.42 0.84 -0.20
CA ALA A 94 10.08 0.40 -0.59
C ALA A 94 9.14 1.56 -0.95
N GLY A 95 9.25 2.71 -0.27
CA GLY A 95 8.48 3.92 -0.57
C GLY A 95 8.85 4.56 -1.90
N ILE A 96 10.14 4.54 -2.28
CA ILE A 96 10.65 5.12 -3.54
C ILE A 96 9.99 4.46 -4.76
N GLN A 97 9.53 3.21 -4.63
CA GLN A 97 8.85 2.51 -5.72
C GLN A 97 7.55 3.19 -6.17
N ALA A 98 6.85 3.90 -5.27
CA ALA A 98 5.69 4.73 -5.61
C ALA A 98 6.07 5.84 -6.61
N TYR A 99 7.18 6.53 -6.36
CA TYR A 99 7.70 7.58 -7.24
C TYR A 99 8.03 7.05 -8.64
N TYR A 100 8.62 5.86 -8.74
CA TYR A 100 8.90 5.25 -10.05
C TYR A 100 7.64 4.84 -10.82
N CYS A 101 6.58 4.43 -10.12
CA CYS A 101 5.27 4.23 -10.75
C CYS A 101 4.72 5.55 -11.34
N GLU A 102 4.75 6.65 -10.59
CA GLU A 102 4.23 7.95 -11.04
C GLU A 102 5.01 8.53 -12.21
N ASN A 103 6.34 8.39 -12.20
CA ASN A 103 7.17 8.81 -13.32
C ASN A 103 6.78 8.14 -14.64
N GLY A 104 6.27 6.91 -14.60
CA GLY A 104 5.74 6.23 -15.78
C GLY A 104 4.61 7.00 -16.48
N PHE A 105 3.80 7.74 -15.72
CA PHE A 105 2.74 8.61 -16.25
C PHE A 105 3.31 9.96 -16.70
N VAL A 106 4.23 10.56 -15.93
CA VAL A 106 4.88 11.82 -16.28
C VAL A 106 5.62 11.71 -17.62
N PHE A 107 6.39 10.63 -17.84
CA PHE A 107 7.07 10.37 -19.12
C PHE A 107 6.09 10.17 -20.29
N ALA A 108 4.88 9.70 -20.00
CA ALA A 108 3.81 9.57 -20.98
C ALA A 108 2.99 10.86 -21.16
N GLN A 109 3.33 11.94 -20.44
CA GLN A 109 2.58 13.21 -20.40
C GLN A 109 1.12 13.02 -19.98
N LEU A 110 0.89 12.08 -19.05
CA LEU A 110 -0.43 11.76 -18.51
C LEU A 110 -0.51 12.14 -17.04
N LEU A 111 -1.71 12.54 -16.62
CA LEU A 111 -2.00 12.65 -15.19
C LEU A 111 -2.07 11.26 -14.56
N VAL A 112 -1.58 11.13 -13.34
CA VAL A 112 -1.71 9.91 -12.55
C VAL A 112 -3.19 9.76 -12.16
N PRO A 113 -3.85 8.63 -12.47
CA PRO A 113 -5.21 8.36 -12.03
C PRO A 113 -5.31 8.39 -10.50
N ALA A 114 -6.42 8.91 -9.97
CA ALA A 114 -6.61 9.08 -8.53
C ALA A 114 -6.48 7.76 -7.75
N GLU A 115 -6.91 6.64 -8.33
CA GLU A 115 -6.79 5.31 -7.74
C GLU A 115 -5.33 4.87 -7.61
N ILE A 116 -4.47 5.22 -8.58
CA ILE A 116 -3.03 4.92 -8.54
C ILE A 116 -2.33 5.85 -7.55
N ALA A 117 -2.65 7.15 -7.58
CA ALA A 117 -2.11 8.12 -6.62
C ALA A 117 -2.41 7.71 -5.18
N SER A 118 -3.65 7.28 -4.88
CA SER A 118 -4.02 6.81 -3.54
C SER A 118 -3.23 5.56 -3.11
N LEU A 119 -2.91 4.65 -4.03
CA LEU A 119 -2.09 3.48 -3.72
C LEU A 119 -0.63 3.87 -3.46
N ASN A 120 -0.10 4.81 -4.24
CA ASN A 120 1.26 5.34 -4.09
C ASN A 120 1.43 6.09 -2.76
N GLU A 121 0.46 6.93 -2.39
CA GLU A 121 0.44 7.63 -1.10
C GLU A 121 0.42 6.66 0.08
N LYS A 122 -0.36 5.58 -0.01
CA LYS A 122 -0.38 4.52 1.01
C LYS A 122 0.97 3.83 1.12
N LEU A 123 1.57 3.46 -0.02
CA LEU A 123 2.89 2.83 -0.07
C LEU A 123 3.95 3.73 0.58
N TRP A 124 3.98 5.01 0.21
CA TRP A 124 4.87 6.00 0.79
C TRP A 124 4.65 6.17 2.31
N SER A 125 3.39 6.21 2.75
CA SER A 125 3.06 6.33 4.16
C SER A 125 3.53 5.11 4.97
N PHE A 126 3.34 3.90 4.46
CA PHE A 126 3.82 2.68 5.11
C PHE A 126 5.36 2.62 5.17
N SER A 127 6.04 3.05 4.11
CA SER A 127 7.51 3.18 4.08
C SER A 127 7.98 4.06 5.23
N ARG A 128 7.43 5.27 5.35
CA ARG A 128 7.82 6.22 6.40
C ARG A 128 7.52 5.73 7.81
N ILE A 129 6.41 5.03 8.01
CA ILE A 129 6.09 4.41 9.30
C ILE A 129 7.11 3.30 9.61
N ALA A 130 7.42 2.44 8.65
CA ALA A 130 8.38 1.36 8.82
C ALA A 130 9.81 1.89 9.08
N GLU A 131 10.23 2.94 8.37
CA GLU A 131 11.48 3.66 8.64
C GLU A 131 11.51 4.17 10.08
N ALA A 132 10.50 4.95 10.49
CA ALA A 132 10.46 5.50 11.84
C ALA A 132 10.52 4.42 12.93
N VAL A 133 9.87 3.28 12.71
CA VAL A 133 9.86 2.16 13.66
C VAL A 133 11.18 1.39 13.68
N THR A 134 11.84 1.24 12.53
CA THR A 134 13.15 0.57 12.45
C THR A 134 14.28 1.46 12.97
N ASP A 135 14.16 2.78 12.85
CA ASP A 135 15.09 3.75 13.42
C ASP A 135 15.14 3.65 14.95
N THR A 136 13.99 3.44 15.62
CA THR A 136 13.99 3.24 17.08
C THR A 136 14.76 1.99 17.51
N LEU A 137 14.86 0.99 16.63
CA LEU A 137 15.61 -0.24 16.93
C LEU A 137 17.12 -0.01 16.81
N GLN A 138 17.57 0.93 15.98
CA GLN A 138 19.00 1.26 15.87
C GLN A 138 19.53 1.96 17.13
N GLN A 139 18.68 2.79 17.74
CA GLN A 139 19.01 3.56 18.95
C GLN A 139 19.29 2.65 20.16
N ASP A 140 18.72 1.45 20.21
CA ASP A 140 18.94 0.47 21.28
C ASP A 140 20.32 -0.23 21.21
N TYR A 141 21.05 -0.10 20.09
CA TYR A 141 22.39 -0.66 19.88
C TYR A 141 23.51 0.40 19.93
N SER A 142 23.16 1.66 20.25
CA SER A 142 24.07 2.81 20.34
C SER A 142 24.46 3.14 21.78
#